data_AF-A0A352PWT7-F1
#
_entry.id   AF-A0A352PWT7-F1
#
_cell.length_a   1.000
_cell.length_b   1.000
_cell.length_c   1.000
_cell.angle_alpha   90.00
_cell.angle_beta   90.00
_cell.angle_gamma   90.00
#
_symmetry.space_group_name_H-M   'P 1'
#
loop_
_entity.id
_entity.type
_entity.pdbx_description
1 polymer ?
#
loop_
_entity_poly.entity_id
_entity_poly.type
_entity_poly.pdbx_seq_one_letter_code
_entity_poly.pdbx_strand_id
1 'polypeptide(L)' 'MNPVGPSGNKSSAWFNADNLFTGVIMAFMLVILAVFLLYPVVDICRLSFFKDGGFTLQNYVDYFSEPRIFRSFYNSM' A
#
# COMPACT_ATOMS: atom_id res chain seq x y z
N MET A 1 23.72 58.62 -4.14
CA MET A 1 22.55 57.82 -3.73
C MET A 1 22.89 56.36 -3.95
N ASN A 2 23.06 55.58 -2.88
CA ASN A 2 23.36 54.15 -3.01
C ASN A 2 22.05 53.37 -3.19
N PRO A 3 21.96 52.43 -4.15
CA PRO A 3 20.79 51.58 -4.27
C PRO A 3 20.73 50.62 -3.08
N VAL A 4 19.63 50.65 -2.34
CA VAL A 4 19.32 49.67 -1.29
C VAL A 4 18.96 48.37 -2.01
N GLY A 5 19.90 47.43 -2.06
CA GLY A 5 19.64 46.08 -2.56
C GLY A 5 18.64 45.36 -1.66
N PRO A 6 17.77 44.49 -2.19
CA PRO A 6 16.77 43.81 -1.39
C PRO A 6 17.46 42.92 -0.36
N SER A 7 17.31 43.26 0.92
CA SER A 7 17.75 42.44 2.05
C SER A 7 16.88 41.19 2.11
N GLY A 8 17.23 40.20 1.30
CA GLY A 8 16.58 38.89 1.27
C GLY A 8 16.93 38.10 2.51
N ASN A 9 16.11 38.22 3.56
CA ASN A 9 15.96 37.12 4.50
C ASN A 9 15.07 36.06 3.84
N LYS A 10 15.70 35.17 3.07
CA LYS A 10 15.10 33.91 2.65
C LYS A 10 15.03 33.01 3.89
N SER A 11 14.14 33.34 4.82
CA SER A 11 13.78 32.42 5.88
C SER A 11 13.28 31.15 5.21
N SER A 12 13.86 30.03 5.61
CA SER A 12 13.62 28.71 5.05
C SER A 12 12.15 28.33 5.19
N ALA A 13 11.34 28.68 4.19
CA ALA A 13 9.92 28.34 4.05
C ALA A 13 9.66 26.81 3.95
N TRP A 14 10.70 26.02 4.15
CA TRP A 14 10.70 24.56 4.19
C TRP A 14 10.22 23.98 5.52
N PHE A 15 10.29 24.74 6.62
CA PHE A 15 9.81 24.31 7.95
C PHE A 15 8.71 25.24 8.46
N ASN A 16 7.57 25.26 7.78
CA ASN A 16 6.32 25.69 8.41
C ASN A 16 5.82 24.51 9.26
N ALA A 17 5.64 24.72 10.56
CA ALA A 17 5.16 23.68 11.49
C ALA A 17 3.84 23.03 11.00
N ASP A 18 3.01 23.81 10.30
CA ASP A 18 1.76 23.36 9.67
C ASP A 18 1.98 22.30 8.59
N ASN A 19 3.05 22.42 7.79
CA ASN A 19 3.39 21.45 6.76
C ASN A 19 3.91 20.15 7.37
N LEU A 20 4.69 20.23 8.45
CA LEU A 20 5.17 19.05 9.18
C LEU A 20 4.01 18.31 9.86
N PHE A 21 3.14 19.05 10.55
CA PHE A 21 1.96 18.48 11.22
C PHE A 21 1.03 17.80 10.22
N THR A 22 0.74 18.47 9.10
CA THR A 22 -0.07 17.90 8.00
C THR A 22 0.60 16.66 7.41
N GLY A 23 1.91 16.68 7.17
CA GLY A 23 2.66 15.53 6.66
C GLY A 23 2.61 14.32 7.58
N VAL A 24 2.74 14.53 8.90
CA VAL A 24 2.66 13.46 9.91
C VAL A 24 1.27 12.84 9.93
N ILE A 25 0.21 13.65 9.93
CA ILE A 25 -1.18 13.15 9.90
C ILE A 25 -1.43 12.37 8.61
N MET A 26 -1.01 12.89 7.45
CA MET A 26 -1.17 12.23 6.16
C MET A 26 -0.44 10.88 6.13
N ALA A 27 0.80 10.82 6.64
CA ALA A 27 1.55 9.57 6.74
C ALA A 27 0.85 8.56 7.66
N PHE A 28 0.34 9.01 8.81
CA PHE A 28 -0.43 8.17 9.73
C PHE A 28 -1.70 7.61 9.08
N MET A 29 -2.48 8.45 8.39
CA MET A 29 -3.67 8.01 7.67
C MET A 29 -3.34 7.02 6.55
N LEU A 30 -2.23 7.24 5.82
CA LEU A 30 -1.77 6.30 4.80
C LEU A 30 -1.36 4.96 5.39
N VAL A 31 -0.69 4.94 6.54
CA VAL A 31 -0.35 3.69 7.23
C VAL A 31 -1.60 2.95 7.65
N ILE A 32 -2.59 3.64 8.23
CA ILE A 32 -3.88 3.02 8.57
C ILE A 32 -4.52 2.41 7.32
N LEU A 33 -4.66 3.19 6.25
CA LEU A 33 -5.23 2.73 4.99
C LEU A 33 -4.48 1.51 4.45
N ALA A 34 -3.15 1.55 4.44
CA ALA A 34 -2.31 0.45 3.97
C ALA A 34 -2.53 -0.81 4.82
N VAL A 35 -2.61 -0.70 6.15
CA VAL A 35 -2.90 -1.84 7.02
C VAL A 35 -4.28 -2.41 6.70
N PHE A 36 -5.32 -1.58 6.57
CA PHE A 36 -6.67 -2.04 6.25
C PHE A 36 -6.76 -2.75 4.91
N LEU A 37 -6.03 -2.27 3.90
CA LEU A 37 -6.02 -2.88 2.57
C LEU A 37 -5.14 -4.14 2.51
N LEU A 38 -3.95 -4.10 3.13
CA LEU A 38 -2.99 -5.19 3.04
C LEU A 38 -3.33 -6.34 4.00
N TYR A 39 -3.95 -6.08 5.15
CA TYR A 39 -4.30 -7.12 6.10
C TYR A 39 -5.11 -8.27 5.47
N PRO A 40 -6.27 -8.04 4.81
CA PRO A 40 -7.04 -9.11 4.20
C PRO A 40 -6.29 -9.79 3.05
N VAL A 41 -5.48 -9.04 2.30
CA VAL A 41 -4.66 -9.61 1.22
C VAL A 41 -3.63 -10.58 1.78
N VAL A 42 -2.92 -10.19 2.82
CA VAL A 42 -1.92 -11.04 3.49
C VAL A 42 -2.59 -12.26 4.12
N ASP A 43 -3.77 -12.09 4.72
CA ASP A 43 -4.55 -13.19 5.30
C ASP A 43 -4.96 -14.23 4.24
N ILE A 44 -5.50 -13.78 3.10
CA ILE A 44 -5.83 -14.63 1.96
C ILE A 44 -4.59 -15.33 1.41
N CYS A 45 -3.46 -14.61 1.27
CA CYS A 45 -2.21 -15.22 0.83
C CYS A 45 -1.76 -16.31 1.81
N ARG A 46 -1.85 -16.07 3.12
CA ARG A 46 -1.52 -17.09 4.11
C ARG A 46 -2.43 -18.30 4.00
N LEU A 47 -3.74 -18.12 3.89
CA LEU A 47 -4.70 -19.22 3.69
C LEU A 47 -4.42 -19.99 2.38
N SER A 48 -3.97 -19.28 1.34
CA SER A 48 -3.67 -19.89 0.04
C SER A 48 -2.39 -20.74 0.10
N PHE A 49 -1.36 -20.27 0.79
CA PHE A 49 -0.04 -20.93 0.88
C PHE A 49 0.12 -21.88 2.07
N PHE A 50 -0.68 -21.76 3.12
CA PHE A 50 -0.57 -22.59 4.32
C PHE A 50 -1.85 -23.40 4.52
N LYS A 51 -1.72 -24.72 4.57
CA LYS A 51 -2.80 -25.68 4.86
C LYS A 51 -2.38 -26.53 6.05
N ASP A 52 -3.22 -26.62 7.07
CA ASP A 52 -2.97 -27.40 8.28
C ASP A 52 -1.63 -27.07 8.98
N GLY A 53 -1.19 -25.82 8.89
CA GLY A 53 0.07 -25.35 9.49
C GLY A 53 1.34 -25.62 8.68
N GLY A 54 1.24 -26.32 7.53
CA GLY A 54 2.34 -26.53 6.59
C GLY A 54 2.25 -25.59 5.38
N PHE A 55 3.40 -25.10 4.89
CA PHE A 55 3.46 -24.44 3.59
C PHE A 55 3.16 -25.47 2.49
N THR A 56 2.15 -25.23 1.67
CA THR A 56 1.77 -26.12 0.57
C THR A 56 1.26 -25.35 -0.63
N LEU A 57 1.65 -25.81 -1.81
CA LEU A 57 1.10 -25.35 -3.09
C LEU A 57 -0.08 -26.21 -3.56
N GLN A 58 -0.47 -27.22 -2.78
CA GLN A 58 -1.53 -28.16 -3.16
C GLN A 58 -2.87 -27.45 -3.38
N ASN A 59 -3.18 -26.39 -2.62
CA ASN A 59 -4.40 -25.60 -2.81
C ASN A 59 -4.50 -25.00 -4.22
N TYR A 60 -3.37 -24.56 -4.79
CA TYR A 60 -3.33 -24.04 -6.16
C TYR A 60 -3.48 -25.18 -7.17
N VAL A 61 -2.81 -26.30 -6.95
CA VAL A 61 -2.94 -27.47 -7.83
C VAL A 61 -4.38 -27.98 -7.84
N ASP A 62 -5.01 -28.14 -6.68
CA ASP A 62 -6.41 -28.57 -6.56
C ASP A 62 -7.36 -27.59 -7.27
N TYR A 63 -7.15 -26.28 -7.09
CA TYR A 63 -7.97 -25.24 -7.69
C TYR A 63 -7.86 -25.21 -9.22
N PHE A 64 -6.63 -25.28 -9.75
CA PHE A 64 -6.41 -25.26 -11.20
C PHE A 64 -6.64 -26.62 -11.87
N SER A 65 -6.65 -27.73 -11.14
CA SER A 65 -6.97 -29.03 -11.72
C SER A 65 -8.47 -29.21 -11.98
N GLU A 66 -9.32 -28.33 -11.45
CA GLU A 66 -10.77 -28.38 -11.62
C GLU A 66 -11.19 -27.84 -13.00
N PRO A 67 -11.73 -28.67 -13.91
CA PRO A 67 -12.07 -28.26 -15.27
C PRO A 67 -13.13 -27.15 -15.33
N ARG A 68 -13.97 -27.07 -14.30
CA ARG A 68 -14.99 -26.03 -14.15
C ARG A 68 -14.37 -24.64 -13.98
N ILE A 69 -13.24 -24.52 -13.28
CA ILE A 69 -12.56 -23.24 -13.06
C ILE A 69 -12.04 -22.68 -14.38
N PHE A 70 -11.43 -23.53 -15.22
CA PHE A 70 -10.99 -23.13 -16.56
C PHE A 70 -12.15 -22.68 -17.44
N ARG A 71 -13.30 -23.36 -17.37
CA ARG A 71 -14.49 -22.96 -18.14
C ARG A 71 -15.03 -21.60 -17.67
N SER A 72 -15.08 -21.36 -16.37
CA SER A 72 -15.47 -20.07 -15.82
C SER A 72 -14.50 -18.96 -16.23
N PHE A 73 -13.19 -19.23 -16.19
CA PHE A 73 -12.15 -18.29 -16.62
C PHE A 73 -12.29 -17.92 -18.09
N TYR A 74 -12.45 -18.92 -18.97
CA TYR A 74 -12.65 -18.69 -20.40
C TYR A 74 -13.91 -17.87 -20.70
N ASN A 75 -15.00 -18.09 -19.96
CA ASN A 75 -16.23 -17.32 -20.13
C ASN A 75 -16.16 -15.88 -19.58
N SER A 76 -15.15 -15.57 -18.76
CA SER A 76 -14.97 -14.26 -18.12
C SER A 76 -13.97 -13.37 -18.85
N MET A 77 -13.25 -13.93 -19.84
CA MET A 77 -12.28 -13.27 -20.71
C MET A 77 -12.95 -12.82 -22.01
#